data_AF-A0A923ICF4-F1
#
_entry.id   AF-A0A923ICF4-F1
#
_cell.length_a   1.000
_cell.length_b   1.000
_cell.length_c   1.000
_cell.angle_alpha   90.00
_cell.angle_beta   90.00
_cell.angle_gamma   90.00
#
_symmetry.space_group_name_H-M   'P 1'
#
loop_
_entity.id
_entity.type
_entity.pdbx_description
1 polymer ?
#
loop_
_entity_poly.entity_id
_entity_poly.type
_entity_poly.pdbx_seq_one_letter_code
_entity_poly.pdbx_strand_id
1 'polypeptide(L)'
;MRKSMGTVLLTLFLGILIGAIFSEIIGLFLEEGSVAHQLFVRSIDFGPELNQWDLVILEIAFGFKLHFNFMSLVGVFVASQILRWYR
;
A
#
# COMPACT_ATOMS: atom_id res chain seq x y z
N MET A 1 -6.43 27.06 -0.27
CA MET A 1 -5.52 26.30 -1.16
C MET A 1 -6.29 25.12 -1.76
N ARG A 2 -6.79 25.21 -3.00
CA ARG A 2 -7.35 24.03 -3.67
C ARG A 2 -6.18 23.09 -3.95
N LYS A 3 -5.92 22.10 -3.09
CA LYS A 3 -5.04 21.00 -3.49
C LYS A 3 -5.74 20.36 -4.69
N SER A 4 -5.06 20.34 -5.84
CA SER A 4 -5.55 19.61 -7.00
C SER A 4 -5.82 18.19 -6.54
N MET A 5 -6.99 17.65 -6.90
CA MET A 5 -7.37 16.27 -6.57
C MET A 5 -6.24 15.30 -6.97
N GLY A 6 -5.54 15.60 -8.07
CA GLY A 6 -4.38 14.84 -8.54
C GLY A 6 -3.20 14.84 -7.56
N THR A 7 -2.92 15.95 -6.87
CA THR A 7 -1.84 15.99 -5.86
C THR A 7 -2.17 15.12 -4.66
N VAL A 8 -3.45 15.07 -4.24
CA VAL A 8 -3.89 14.23 -3.13
C VAL A 8 -3.79 12.75 -3.50
N LEU A 9 -4.30 12.38 -4.68
CA LEU A 9 -4.18 11.03 -5.24
C LEU A 9 -2.73 10.58 -5.37
N LEU A 10 -1.86 11.44 -5.89
CA LEU A 10 -0.43 11.15 -6.04
C LEU A 10 0.23 10.93 -4.67
N THR A 11 -0.08 11.77 -3.69
CA THR A 11 0.48 11.64 -2.32
C THR A 11 0.05 10.32 -1.68
N LEU A 12 -1.24 9.97 -1.80
CA LEU A 12 -1.76 8.71 -1.29
C LEU A 12 -1.10 7.51 -1.98
N PHE A 13 -1.02 7.54 -3.30
CA PHE A 13 -0.43 6.45 -4.07
C PHE A 13 1.05 6.24 -3.75
N LEU A 14 1.86 7.30 -3.79
CA LEU A 14 3.28 7.23 -3.42
C LEU A 14 3.46 6.80 -1.97
N GLY A 15 2.61 7.30 -1.08
CA GLY A 15 2.65 6.95 0.33
C GLY A 15 2.38 5.48 0.60
N ILE A 16 1.35 4.91 -0.03
CA ILE A 16 1.01 3.50 0.09
C ILE A 16 2.16 2.64 -0.44
N LEU A 17 2.75 2.99 -1.60
CA LEU A 17 3.88 2.27 -2.17
C LEU A 17 5.10 2.30 -1.24
N ILE A 18 5.48 3.47 -0.74
CA ILE A 18 6.61 3.60 0.19
C ILE A 18 6.35 2.75 1.44
N GLY A 19 5.17 2.89 2.03
CA GLY A 19 4.82 2.13 3.23
C GLY A 19 4.81 0.62 3.03
N ALA A 20 4.38 0.14 1.86
CA ALA A 20 4.42 -1.28 1.51
C ALA A 20 5.86 -1.81 1.47
N ILE A 21 6.78 -1.09 0.79
CA ILE A 21 8.19 -1.47 0.73
C ILE A 21 8.80 -1.53 2.14
N PHE A 22 8.55 -0.51 2.97
CA PHE A 22 9.05 -0.50 4.34
C PHE A 22 8.45 -1.60 5.23
N SER A 23 7.16 -1.88 5.06
CA SER A 23 6.48 -2.99 5.74
C SER A 23 7.16 -4.32 5.45
N GLU A 24 7.48 -4.58 4.17
CA GLU A 24 8.11 -5.83 3.77
C GLU A 24 9.53 -5.95 4.32
N ILE A 25 10.32 -4.87 4.25
CA ILE A 25 11.66 -4.82 4.86
C ILE A 25 11.59 -5.09 6.36
N ILE A 26 10.67 -4.45 7.09
CA ILE A 26 10.52 -4.67 8.54
C ILE A 26 10.03 -6.11 8.82
N GLY A 27 9.14 -6.63 7.98
CA GLY A 27 8.62 -8.00 8.07
C GLY A 27 9.70 -9.06 8.03
N LEU A 28 10.79 -8.85 7.28
CA LEU A 28 11.94 -9.78 7.24
C LEU A 28 12.64 -9.97 8.59
N PHE A 29 12.51 -9.00 9.51
CA PHE A 29 13.16 -9.04 10.82
C PHE A 29 12.19 -9.40 11.96
N LEU A 30 10.91 -9.62 11.65
CA LEU A 30 9.88 -9.90 12.62
C LEU A 30 9.47 -11.37 12.57
N GLU A 31 9.40 -12.02 13.74
CA GLU A 31 8.85 -13.37 13.85
C GLU A 31 7.36 -13.37 13.44
N GLU A 32 6.99 -14.34 12.60
CA GLU A 32 5.62 -14.55 12.17
C GLU A 32 4.70 -14.76 13.38
N GLY A 33 3.60 -14.01 13.42
CA GLY A 33 2.62 -14.07 14.52
C GLY A 33 2.90 -13.13 15.70
N SER A 34 4.09 -12.50 15.78
CA SER A 34 4.38 -11.47 16.77
C SER A 34 3.43 -10.27 16.67
N VAL A 35 3.17 -9.59 17.80
CA VAL A 35 2.35 -8.36 17.84
C VAL A 35 2.89 -7.31 16.88
N ALA A 36 4.21 -7.20 16.77
CA ALA A 36 4.85 -6.30 15.81
C ALA A 36 4.55 -6.69 14.36
N HIS A 37 4.61 -7.99 14.03
CA HIS A 37 4.28 -8.47 12.69
C HIS A 37 2.81 -8.16 12.34
N GLN A 38 1.90 -8.37 13.29
CA GLN A 38 0.48 -8.06 13.10
C GLN A 38 0.20 -6.56 12.93
N LEU A 39 1.02 -5.68 13.51
CA LEU A 39 0.84 -4.24 13.36
C LEU A 39 1.46 -3.72 12.07
N PHE A 40 2.70 -4.13 11.76
CA PHE A 40 3.47 -3.56 10.66
C PHE A 40 3.20 -4.24 9.32
N VAL A 41 2.96 -5.56 9.33
CA VAL A 41 2.88 -6.37 8.10
C VAL A 41 1.45 -6.67 7.69
N ARG A 42 0.56 -6.93 8.65
CA ARG A 42 -0.84 -7.27 8.35
C ARG A 42 -1.53 -6.13 7.61
N SER A 43 -1.97 -6.42 6.39
CA SER A 43 -2.72 -5.48 5.55
C SER A 43 -4.21 -5.75 5.56
N ILE A 44 -4.97 -4.69 5.32
CA ILE A 44 -6.37 -4.74 4.93
C ILE A 44 -6.42 -4.50 3.44
N ASP A 45 -7.09 -5.41 2.74
CA ASP A 45 -7.18 -5.36 1.29
C ASP A 45 -8.38 -4.50 0.88
N PHE A 46 -8.10 -3.47 0.08
CA PHE A 46 -9.10 -2.60 -0.50
C PHE A 46 -9.02 -2.64 -2.02
N GLY A 47 -10.11 -3.02 -2.68
CA GLY A 47 -10.18 -2.99 -4.13
C GLY A 47 -11.33 -3.85 -4.67
N PRO A 48 -11.65 -3.70 -5.96
CA PRO A 48 -12.54 -4.65 -6.62
C PRO A 48 -11.96 -6.07 -6.50
N GLU A 49 -12.85 -7.06 -6.41
CA GLU A 49 -12.43 -8.45 -6.53
C GLU A 49 -11.70 -8.63 -7.86
N LEU A 50 -10.56 -9.34 -7.81
CA LEU A 50 -9.80 -9.64 -9.01
C LEU A 50 -10.67 -10.58 -9.84
N ASN A 51 -11.09 -10.13 -11.03
CA ASN A 51 -11.79 -11.00 -11.95
C ASN A 51 -10.78 -12.00 -12.48
N GLN A 52 -10.77 -13.18 -11.86
CA GLN A 52 -10.00 -14.33 -12.29
C GLN A 52 -10.81 -15.11 -13.32
N TRP A 53 -10.27 -15.20 -14.52
CA TRP A 53 -10.82 -16.04 -15.58
C TRP A 53 -9.95 -17.28 -15.64
N ASP A 54 -10.53 -18.42 -15.26
CA ASP A 54 -9.89 -19.72 -15.35
C ASP A 54 -10.29 -20.38 -16.68
N LEU A 55 -9.34 -20.42 -17.62
CA LEU A 55 -9.51 -21.06 -18.93
C LEU A 55 -8.89 -22.47 -18.98
N VAL A 56 -8.71 -23.14 -17.83
CA VAL A 56 -8.16 -24.51 -17.68
C VAL A 56 -6.66 -24.65 -17.97
N ILE A 57 -6.16 -23.98 -19.02
CA ILE A 57 -4.74 -23.97 -19.42
C ILE A 57 -4.08 -22.65 -19.01
N LEU A 58 -4.88 -21.61 -18.80
CA LEU A 58 -4.43 -20.25 -18.56
C LEU A 58 -5.34 -19.57 -17.54
N GLU A 59 -4.73 -19.06 -16.47
CA GLU A 59 -5.39 -18.20 -15.50
C GLU A 59 -5.05 -16.74 -15.81
N ILE A 60 -6.08 -15.90 -16.02
CA ILE A 60 -5.90 -14.46 -16.23
C ILE A 60 -6.65 -13.71 -15.13
N ALA A 61 -5.91 -12.96 -14.31
CA ALA A 61 -6.48 -12.08 -13.28
C ALA A 61 -6.38 -10.62 -13.74
N PHE A 62 -7.53 -9.93 -13.87
CA PHE A 62 -7.57 -8.48 -14.11
C PHE A 62 -8.09 -7.75 -12.87
N GLY A 63 -7.32 -6.76 -12.43
CA GLY A 63 -7.73 -5.82 -11.38
C GLY A 63 -6.54 -5.31 -10.57
N PHE A 64 -6.85 -4.55 -9.52
CA PHE A 64 -5.87 -4.11 -8.53
C PHE A 64 -6.48 -4.21 -7.13
N LYS A 65 -5.67 -4.69 -6.18
CA LYS A 65 -5.98 -4.62 -4.75
C LYS A 65 -4.91 -3.74 -4.09
N LEU A 66 -5.36 -2.80 -3.27
CA LEU A 66 -4.50 -1.99 -2.43
C LEU A 66 -4.41 -2.66 -1.06
N HIS A 67 -3.22 -3.09 -0.70
CA HIS A 67 -2.93 -3.65 0.61
C HIS A 67 -2.55 -2.49 1.53
N PHE A 68 -3.40 -2.16 2.49
CA PHE A 68 -3.21 -1.04 3.40
C PHE A 68 -2.83 -1.54 4.79
N ASN A 69 -1.59 -1.28 5.23
CA ASN A 69 -1.11 -1.63 6.56
C ASN A 69 -0.71 -0.37 7.35
N PHE A 70 -0.33 -0.54 8.62
CA PHE A 70 0.11 0.59 9.44
C PHE A 70 1.27 1.36 8.80
N MET A 71 2.17 0.64 8.13
CA MET A 71 3.30 1.26 7.46
C MET A 71 2.90 2.05 6.22
N SER A 72 1.81 1.68 5.54
CA SER A 72 1.17 2.49 4.49
C SER A 72 0.75 3.87 5.01
N LEU A 73 0.20 3.97 6.23
CA LEU A 73 -0.14 5.27 6.84
C LEU A 73 1.11 6.12 7.07
N VAL A 74 2.17 5.52 7.61
CA VAL A 74 3.46 6.18 7.82
C VAL A 74 4.04 6.64 6.47
N GLY A 75 3.98 5.79 5.45
CA GLY A 75 4.42 6.12 4.09
C GLY A 75 3.65 7.30 3.50
N VAL A 76 2.32 7.35 3.64
CA VAL A 76 1.49 8.51 3.23
C VAL A 76 1.87 9.78 3.97
N PHE A 77 2.13 9.68 5.28
CA PHE A 77 2.60 10.82 6.06
C PHE A 77 3.93 11.35 5.52
N VAL A 78 4.91 10.47 5.31
CA VAL A 78 6.23 10.82 4.76
C VAL A 78 6.12 11.39 3.35
N ALA A 79 5.35 10.75 2.46
CA ALA A 79 5.11 11.23 1.11
C ALA A 79 4.49 12.64 1.13
N SER A 80 3.55 12.89 2.05
CA SER A 80 2.98 14.23 2.23
C SER A 80 4.00 15.26 2.69
N GLN A 81 5.00 14.89 3.50
CA GLN A 81 6.07 15.81 3.89
C GLN A 81 7.01 16.12 2.73
N ILE A 82 7.41 15.10 1.97
CA ILE A 82 8.26 15.25 0.78
C ILE A 82 7.59 16.14 -0.25
N LEU A 83 6.31 15.87 -0.57
CA LEU A 83 5.56 16.66 -1.54
C LEU A 83 5.29 18.09 -1.06
N ARG A 84 5.29 18.33 0.25
CA ARG A 84 5.20 19.68 0.83
C ARG A 84 6.51 20.45 0.66
N TRP A 85 7.66 19.78 0.64
CA TRP A 85 8.96 20.42 0.43
C TRP A 85 9.23 20.73 -1.05
N TYR A 86 8.67 19.93 -1.95
CA TYR A 86 8.79 20.15 -3.40
C TYR A 86 7.86 21.26 -3.92
N ARG A 87 6.99 21.82 -3.08
CA ARG A 87 5.95 22.80 -3.44
C ARG A 87 6.13 24.09 -2.67
#